data_AF-A0A4Y2U9U2-F1
#
_entry.id   AF-A0A4Y2U9U2-F1
#
_cell.length_a   1.000
_cell.length_b   1.000
_cell.length_c   1.000
_cell.angle_alpha   90.00
_cell.angle_beta   90.00
_cell.angle_gamma   90.00
#
_symmetry.space_group_name_H-M   'P 1'
#
loop_
_entity.id
_entity.type
_entity.pdbx_description
1 polymer ?
#
loop_
_entity_poly.entity_id
_entity_poly.type
_entity_poly.pdbx_seq_one_letter_code
_entity_poly.pdbx_strand_id
1 'polypeptide(L)'
;DPNNLRDYIDGYLVEIGKRNDPAFCKEVLQDMISTFFGAGSETVRLTMDWLVLTMAVHQDVQKKVQQEIDNVIGTDRLPSWDEHDKMPYT
;
A
#
# COMPACT_ATOMS: atom_id res chain seq x y z
N ASP A 1 17.64 -0.85 -15.20
CA ASP A 1 18.56 -1.92 -15.66
C ASP A 1 17.70 -3.14 -15.95
N PRO A 2 17.71 -3.72 -17.16
CA PRO A 2 16.87 -4.87 -17.48
C PRO A 2 17.07 -6.08 -16.56
N ASN A 3 18.22 -6.18 -15.88
CA ASN A 3 18.53 -7.25 -14.94
C ASN A 3 18.19 -6.90 -13.48
N ASN A 4 17.67 -5.70 -13.22
CA ASN A 4 17.29 -5.24 -11.89
C ASN A 4 16.02 -4.37 -11.97
N LEU A 5 14.87 -5.03 -11.90
CA LEU A 5 13.55 -4.40 -11.92
C LEU A 5 13.15 -3.99 -10.50
N ARG A 6 13.12 -2.69 -10.21
CA ARG A 6 12.87 -2.19 -8.85
C ARG A 6 11.40 -1.87 -8.60
N ASP A 7 10.69 -1.49 -9.66
CA ASP A 7 9.34 -0.98 -9.57
C ASP A 7 8.55 -1.27 -10.86
N TYR A 8 7.28 -0.87 -10.83
CA TYR A 8 6.36 -0.97 -11.96
C TYR A 8 6.90 -0.30 -13.24
N ILE A 9 7.59 0.85 -13.10
CA ILE A 9 8.09 1.63 -14.24
C ILE A 9 9.20 0.86 -14.94
N ASP A 10 10.18 0.37 -14.17
CA ASP A 10 11.28 -0.45 -14.70
C ASP A 10 10.74 -1.69 -15.45
N GLY A 11 9.75 -2.38 -14.85
CA GLY A 11 9.10 -3.54 -15.46
C GLY A 11 8.39 -3.20 -16.77
N TYR A 12 7.62 -2.11 -16.79
CA TYR A 12 6.91 -1.66 -17.99
C TYR A 12 7.85 -1.27 -19.12
N LEU A 13 8.93 -0.54 -18.82
CA LEU A 13 9.94 -0.12 -19.80
C LEU A 13 10.61 -1.33 -20.47
N VAL A 14 10.84 -2.42 -19.73
CA VAL A 14 11.35 -3.67 -20.30
C VAL A 14 10.34 -4.32 -21.24
N GLU A 15 9.05 -4.30 -20.91
CA GLU A 15 8.01 -4.88 -21.77
C GLU A 15 7.79 -4.10 -23.06
N ILE A 16 7.96 -2.77 -23.06
CA ILE A 16 7.98 -1.94 -24.29
C ILE A 16 9.03 -2.48 -25.29
N GLY A 17 10.19 -2.91 -24.80
CA GLY A 17 11.27 -3.44 -25.65
C GLY A 17 11.05 -4.87 -26.16
N LYS A 18 10.10 -5.60 -25.59
CA LYS A 18 9.83 -7.02 -25.91
C LYS A 18 8.58 -7.22 -26.76
N ARG A 19 7.59 -6.34 -26.61
CA ARG A 19 6.26 -6.52 -27.21
C ARG A 19 6.09 -5.60 -28.42
N ASN A 20 5.50 -6.13 -29.49
CA ASN A 20 4.96 -5.31 -30.56
C ASN A 20 3.46 -5.06 -30.31
N ASP A 21 3.16 -4.38 -29.19
CA ASP A 21 1.81 -4.14 -28.70
C ASP A 21 1.62 -2.63 -28.43
N PRO A 22 0.63 -1.97 -29.06
CA PRO A 22 0.39 -0.55 -28.85
C PRO A 22 -0.01 -0.19 -27.41
N ALA A 23 -0.45 -1.17 -26.60
CA ALA A 23 -0.66 -0.94 -25.17
C ALA A 23 0.66 -0.67 -24.44
N PHE A 24 1.79 -1.21 -24.93
CA PHE A 24 3.09 -1.05 -24.30
C PHE A 24 3.90 0.05 -24.99
N CYS A 25 3.51 1.30 -24.75
CA CYS A 25 4.28 2.50 -25.13
C CYS A 25 4.45 3.45 -23.94
N LYS A 26 5.29 4.49 -24.13
CA LYS A 26 5.64 5.44 -23.05
C LYS A 26 4.46 6.31 -22.64
N GLU A 27 3.58 6.63 -23.59
CA GLU A 27 2.39 7.46 -23.37
C GLU A 27 1.42 6.75 -22.42
N VAL A 28 1.13 5.46 -22.70
CA VAL A 28 0.29 4.65 -21.82
C VAL A 28 0.93 4.47 -20.44
N LEU A 29 2.25 4.30 -20.37
CA LEU A 29 2.96 4.23 -19.08
C LEU A 29 2.76 5.50 -18.24
N GLN A 30 2.86 6.67 -18.86
CA GLN A 30 2.66 7.95 -18.16
C GLN A 30 1.22 8.10 -17.64
N ASP A 31 0.24 7.73 -18.45
CA ASP A 31 -1.18 7.75 -18.05
C ASP A 31 -1.44 6.77 -16.90
N MET A 32 -0.88 5.56 -16.95
CA MET A 32 -1.02 4.56 -15.90
C MET A 32 -0.35 4.98 -14.59
N ILE A 33 0.85 5.57 -14.63
CA ILE A 33 1.51 6.10 -13.43
C ILE A 33 0.65 7.17 -12.77
N SER A 34 0.11 8.10 -13.57
CA SER A 34 -0.75 9.17 -13.08
C SER A 34 -2.04 8.62 -12.48
N THR A 35 -2.63 7.61 -13.12
CA THR A 35 -3.84 6.94 -12.65
C THR A 35 -3.60 6.20 -11.33
N PHE A 36 -2.52 5.41 -11.24
CA PHE A 36 -2.19 4.66 -10.02
C PHE A 36 -1.87 5.59 -8.85
N PHE A 37 -1.08 6.64 -9.11
CA PHE A 37 -0.74 7.59 -8.07
C PHE A 37 -1.97 8.35 -7.57
N GLY A 38 -2.82 8.86 -8.49
CA GLY A 38 -4.03 9.58 -8.12
C GLY A 38 -5.04 8.68 -7.38
N ALA A 39 -5.36 7.53 -7.95
CA ALA A 39 -6.32 6.59 -7.37
C ALA A 39 -5.85 6.05 -6.02
N GLY A 40 -4.57 5.69 -5.90
CA GLY A 40 -4.01 5.16 -4.65
C GLY A 40 -3.84 6.21 -3.57
N SER A 41 -3.44 7.43 -3.92
CA SER A 41 -3.15 8.46 -2.90
C SER A 41 -4.43 9.02 -2.26
N GLU A 42 -5.42 9.39 -3.07
CA GLU A 42 -6.65 10.01 -2.55
C GLU A 42 -7.43 9.04 -1.66
N THR A 43 -7.59 7.78 -2.12
CA THR A 43 -8.36 6.76 -1.41
C THR A 43 -7.68 6.37 -0.10
N VAL A 44 -6.38 6.09 -0.11
CA VAL A 44 -5.63 5.73 1.12
C VAL A 44 -5.60 6.89 2.11
N ARG A 45 -5.42 8.14 1.64
CA ARG A 45 -5.49 9.32 2.51
C ARG A 45 -6.83 9.41 3.23
N LEU A 46 -7.93 9.33 2.48
CA LEU A 46 -9.27 9.39 3.05
C LEU A 46 -9.52 8.25 4.04
N THR A 47 -9.09 7.02 3.72
CA THR A 47 -9.19 5.90 4.65
C THR A 47 -8.43 6.15 5.94
N MET A 48 -7.21 6.71 5.87
CA MET A 48 -6.42 7.05 7.06
C MET A 48 -7.07 8.16 7.89
N ASP A 49 -7.59 9.21 7.23
CA ASP A 49 -8.30 10.30 7.92
C ASP A 49 -9.52 9.76 8.70
N TRP A 50 -10.32 8.90 8.06
CA TRP A 50 -11.45 8.25 8.71
C TRP A 50 -11.03 7.29 9.82
N LEU A 51 -9.97 6.50 9.61
CA LEU A 51 -9.44 5.58 10.62
C LEU A 51 -9.05 6.34 11.90
N VAL A 52 -8.31 7.43 11.77
CA VAL A 52 -7.89 8.27 12.91
C VAL A 52 -9.11 8.93 13.56
N LEU A 53 -10.05 9.48 12.77
CA LEU A 53 -11.26 10.09 13.30
C LEU A 53 -12.12 9.08 14.08
N THR A 54 -12.35 7.90 13.52
CA THR A 54 -13.12 6.84 14.15
C THR A 54 -12.47 6.39 15.45
N MET A 55 -11.14 6.22 15.48
CA MET A 55 -10.42 5.91 16.74
C MET A 55 -10.52 7.04 17.76
N ALA A 56 -10.44 8.30 17.33
CA ALA A 56 -10.58 9.46 18.22
C ALA A 56 -11.98 9.52 18.87
N VAL A 57 -13.04 9.23 18.11
CA VAL A 57 -14.42 9.22 18.60
C VAL A 57 -14.73 7.97 19.44
N HIS A 58 -14.21 6.81 19.05
CA HIS A 58 -14.47 5.50 19.68
C HIS A 58 -13.25 4.99 20.45
N GLN A 59 -12.98 5.62 21.59
CA GLN A 59 -11.81 5.33 22.43
C GLN A 59 -11.75 3.87 22.94
N ASP A 60 -12.89 3.20 23.07
CA ASP A 60 -12.94 1.77 23.43
C ASP A 60 -12.46 0.86 22.30
N VAL A 61 -12.76 1.21 21.04
CA VAL A 61 -12.26 0.51 19.86
C VAL A 61 -10.75 0.74 19.72
N GLN A 62 -10.30 2.00 19.85
CA GLN A 62 -8.87 2.32 19.80
C GLN A 62 -8.06 1.51 20.83
N LYS A 63 -8.57 1.39 22.07
CA LYS A 63 -7.92 0.59 23.12
C LYS A 63 -7.83 -0.89 22.75
N LYS A 64 -8.85 -1.46 22.12
CA LYS A 64 -8.86 -2.87 21.69
C LYS A 64 -7.86 -3.12 20.56
N VAL A 65 -7.79 -2.23 19.57
CA VAL A 65 -6.78 -2.29 18.49
C VAL A 65 -5.37 -2.25 19.09
N GLN A 66 -5.09 -1.25 19.93
CA GLN A 66 -3.77 -1.14 20.56
C GLN A 66 -3.44 -2.37 21.42
N GLN A 67 -4.42 -2.89 22.18
CA GLN A 67 -4.22 -4.07 23.01
C GLN A 67 -3.91 -5.31 22.17
N GLU A 68 -4.55 -5.50 21.01
CA GLU A 68 -4.21 -6.60 20.10
C GLU A 68 -2.78 -6.47 19.57
N ILE A 69 -2.39 -5.28 19.10
CA ILE A 69 -1.04 -4.97 18.64
C ILE A 69 -0.01 -5.28 19.73
N ASP A 70 -0.23 -4.76 20.95
CA ASP A 70 0.68 -4.96 22.09
C ASP A 70 0.79 -6.45 22.47
N ASN A 71 -0.30 -7.21 22.38
CA ASN A 71 -0.31 -8.64 22.70
C ASN A 71 0.43 -9.50 21.66
N VAL A 72 0.30 -9.17 20.37
CA VAL A 72 0.85 -9.98 19.26
C VAL A 72 2.30 -9.61 18.95
N ILE A 73 2.61 -8.31 18.94
CA ILE A 73 3.91 -7.79 18.52
C ILE A 73 4.82 -7.47 19.72
N GLY A 74 4.23 -7.03 20.83
CA GLY A 74 4.94 -6.50 21.99
C GLY A 74 5.37 -5.03 21.81
N THR A 75 6.03 -4.47 22.82
CA THR A 75 6.44 -3.05 22.84
C THR A 75 7.86 -2.81 22.34
N ASP A 76 8.63 -3.87 22.07
CA ASP A 76 10.08 -3.79 21.83
C ASP A 76 10.44 -3.66 20.35
N ARG A 77 9.46 -3.78 19.44
CA ARG A 77 9.68 -3.72 17.99
C ARG A 77 8.46 -3.17 17.26
N LEU A 78 8.69 -2.73 16.03
CA LEU A 78 7.63 -2.29 15.12
C LEU A 78 6.92 -3.50 14.46
N PRO A 79 5.66 -3.33 14.05
CA PRO A 79 4.91 -4.33 13.28
C PRO A 79 5.60 -4.71 11.98
N SER A 80 5.41 -5.97 11.56
CA SER A 80 5.76 -6.46 10.22
C SER A 80 4.59 -7.23 9.61
N TRP A 81 4.69 -7.58 8.33
CA TRP A 81 3.65 -8.35 7.64
C TRP A 81 3.49 -9.78 8.18
N ASP A 82 4.50 -10.32 8.87
CA ASP A 82 4.49 -11.70 9.40
C ASP A 82 3.44 -11.91 10.51
N GLU A 83 2.96 -10.83 11.12
CA GLU A 83 1.98 -10.85 12.20
C GLU A 83 0.54 -10.56 11.76
N HIS A 84 0.32 -10.14 10.51
CA HIS A 84 -0.98 -9.66 10.03
C HIS A 84 -2.12 -10.66 10.30
N ASP A 85 -1.90 -11.94 9.98
CA ASP A 85 -2.92 -12.99 10.15
C ASP A 85 -3.24 -13.30 11.63
N LYS A 86 -2.44 -12.79 12.57
CA LYS A 86 -2.63 -12.97 14.02
C LYS A 86 -3.34 -11.79 14.68
N MET A 87 -3.67 -10.73 13.93
CA MET A 87 -4.34 -9.52 14.43
C MET A 87 -5.72 -9.36 13.77
N PRO A 88 -6.70 -10.25 14.02
CA PRO A 88 -8.01 -10.21 13.34
C PRO A 88 -8.90 -9.02 13.72
N TYR A 89 -8.58 -8.27 14.78
CA TYR A 89 -9.33 -7.08 15.17
C TYR A 89 -8.83 -5.80 14.48
N THR A 90 -7.58 -5.79 14.03
CA THR A 90 -6.90 -4.67 13.35
C THR A 90 -6.87 -4.87 11.85
#